data_AF-A0A2A3F7L0-F1
#
_entry.id   AF-A0A2A3F7L0-F1
#
_cell.length_a   1.000
_cell.length_b   1.000
_cell.length_c   1.000
_cell.angle_alpha   90.00
_cell.angle_beta   90.00
_cell.angle_gamma   90.00
#
_symmetry.space_group_name_H-M   'P 1'
#
loop_
_entity.id
_entity.type
_entity.pdbx_description
1 polymer ?
#
loop_
_entity_poly.entity_id
_entity_poly.type
_entity_poly.pdbx_seq_one_letter_code
_entity_poly.pdbx_strand_id
1 'polypeptide(L)' 'MSDGGVSVLNVVGPVTISATVVDASPMGIAGALVLANARPDERAALFRRLALWGLSMVIIGPLLSWGIFTLA' A
#
# COMPACT_ATOMS: atom_id res chain seq x y z
N MET A 1 31.08 19.13 8.04
CA MET A 1 30.96 18.62 6.66
C MET A 1 29.87 17.57 6.70
N SER A 2 28.74 17.88 6.09
CA SER A 2 27.54 17.05 6.03
C SER A 2 27.86 15.77 5.26
N ASP A 3 27.80 14.62 5.93
CA ASP A 3 27.83 13.32 5.28
C ASP A 3 26.64 13.22 4.32
N GLY A 4 26.87 13.60 3.06
CA GLY A 4 25.89 13.62 1.97
C GLY A 4 25.48 12.24 1.47
N GLY A 5 25.64 11.21 2.29
CA GLY A 5 25.19 9.85 2.00
C GLY A 5 23.79 9.64 2.58
N VAL A 6 22.77 9.64 1.73
CA VAL A 6 21.44 9.19 2.16
C VAL A 6 21.59 7.74 2.59
N SER A 7 21.39 7.45 3.89
CA SER A 7 21.43 6.09 4.42
C SER A 7 20.49 5.20 3.59
N VAL A 8 20.99 4.03 3.16
CA VAL A 8 20.18 3.05 2.41
C VAL A 8 18.88 2.74 3.15
N LEU A 9 18.90 2.72 4.49
CA LEU A 9 17.70 2.53 5.32
C LEU A 9 16.66 3.65 5.16
N ASN A 10 17.10 4.90 5.00
CA ASN A 10 16.22 6.05 4.85
C ASN A 10 15.53 6.08 3.47
N VAL A 11 16.09 5.39 2.47
CA VAL A 11 15.48 5.25 1.14
C VAL A 11 14.65 3.96 1.06
N VAL A 12 15.21 2.84 1.50
CA VAL A 12 14.59 1.52 1.35
C VAL A 12 13.44 1.33 2.33
N GLY A 13 13.56 1.79 3.58
CA GLY A 13 12.53 1.62 4.61
C GLY A 13 11.15 2.17 4.21
N PRO A 14 11.04 3.45 3.80
CA PRO A 14 9.78 4.03 3.34
C PRO A 14 9.21 3.32 2.10
N VAL A 15 10.07 2.90 1.17
CA VAL A 15 9.67 2.16 -0.04
C VAL A 15 9.12 0.79 0.32
N THR A 16 9.76 0.06 1.22
CA THR A 16 9.29 -1.25 1.68
C THR A 16 7.95 -1.16 2.41
N ILE A 17 7.78 -0.19 3.31
CA ILE A 17 6.51 0.03 4.03
C ILE A 17 5.40 0.39 3.04
N SER A 18 5.67 1.29 2.09
CA SER A 18 4.71 1.65 1.04
C SER A 18 4.33 0.44 0.18
N ALA A 19 5.30 -0.41 -0.17
CA ALA A 19 5.05 -1.63 -0.92
C ALA A 19 4.17 -2.62 -0.15
N THR A 20 4.33 -2.77 1.17
CA THR A 20 3.47 -3.65 1.99
C THR A 20 2.06 -3.10 2.13
N VAL A 21 1.91 -1.79 2.33
CA VAL A 21 0.59 -1.13 2.43
C VAL A 21 -0.18 -1.25 1.12
N VAL A 22 0.51 -1.12 -0.02
CA VAL A 22 -0.13 -1.27 -1.33
C VAL A 22 -0.40 -2.74 -1.69
N ASP A 23 0.30 -3.71 -1.08
CA ASP A 23 0.14 -5.14 -1.36
C ASP A 23 -1.17 -5.75 -0.81
N ALA A 24 -1.92 -5.04 0.02
CA ALA A 24 -3.32 -5.40 0.35
C ALA A 24 -4.32 -5.06 -0.79
N SER A 25 -3.82 -4.83 -2.00
CA SER A 25 -4.58 -4.74 -3.25
C SER A 25 -5.16 -6.10 -3.68
N PRO A 26 -6.22 -6.14 -4.52
CA PRO A 26 -6.86 -7.39 -4.98
C PRO A 26 -5.91 -8.31 -5.77
N MET A 27 -4.81 -7.75 -6.27
CA MET A 27 -3.82 -8.42 -7.10
C MET A 27 -2.61 -8.91 -6.30
N GLY A 28 -2.54 -8.61 -4.99
CA GLY A 28 -1.53 -9.15 -4.06
C GLY A 28 -1.91 -10.56 -3.58
N ILE A 29 -0.95 -11.29 -3.01
CA ILE A 29 -1.12 -12.70 -2.61
C ILE A 29 -2.29 -12.87 -1.63
N ALA A 30 -2.42 -11.95 -0.66
CA ALA A 30 -3.51 -11.96 0.31
C ALA A 30 -4.88 -11.69 -0.34
N GLY A 31 -4.96 -10.72 -1.26
CA GLY A 31 -6.19 -10.40 -2.00
C GLY A 31 -6.65 -11.55 -2.90
N ALA A 32 -5.69 -12.25 -3.54
CA ALA A 32 -5.97 -13.41 -4.38
C ALA A 32 -6.54 -14.59 -3.58
N LEU A 33 -6.00 -14.88 -2.39
CA LEU A 33 -6.53 -15.92 -1.48
C LEU A 33 -7.94 -15.60 -0.98
N VAL A 34 -8.20 -14.34 -0.65
CA VAL A 34 -9.53 -13.86 -0.23
C VAL A 34 -10.54 -13.99 -1.36
N LEU A 35 -10.17 -13.62 -2.59
CA LEU A 35 -10.99 -13.78 -3.79
C LEU A 35 -11.19 -15.24 -4.22
N ALA A 36 -10.25 -16.13 -3.91
CA ALA A 36 -10.36 -17.55 -4.18
C ALA A 36 -11.32 -18.27 -3.21
N ASN A 37 -11.42 -17.78 -1.97
CA ASN A 37 -12.35 -18.30 -0.96
C ASN A 37 -13.73 -17.59 -0.95
N ALA A 38 -13.89 -16.51 -1.71
CA ALA A 38 -15.14 -15.77 -1.79
C ALA A 38 -16.24 -16.57 -2.49
N ARG A 39 -17.48 -16.43 -2.02
CA ARG A 39 -18.65 -17.03 -2.66
C ARG A 39 -18.85 -16.46 -4.08
N PRO A 40 -19.36 -17.24 -5.05
CA PRO A 40 -19.41 -16.84 -6.45
C PRO A 40 -20.18 -15.53 -6.70
N ASP A 41 -21.22 -15.30 -5.91
CA ASP A 41 -22.09 -14.11 -5.91
C ASP A 41 -21.40 -12.87 -5.33
N GLU A 42 -20.47 -13.04 -4.39
CA GLU A 42 -19.77 -11.94 -3.71
C GLU A 42 -18.42 -11.59 -4.35
N ARG A 43 -17.83 -12.52 -5.13
CA ARG A 43 -16.49 -12.41 -5.70
C ARG A 43 -16.27 -11.12 -6.50
N ALA A 44 -17.23 -10.74 -7.34
CA ALA A 44 -17.15 -9.52 -8.15
C ALA A 44 -17.22 -8.25 -7.30
N ALA A 45 -18.05 -8.23 -6.25
CA ALA A 45 -18.16 -7.11 -5.33
C ALA A 45 -16.90 -6.97 -4.48
N LEU A 46 -16.35 -8.10 -4.00
CA LEU A 46 -15.11 -8.15 -3.23
C LEU A 46 -13.91 -7.69 -4.05
N PHE A 47 -13.82 -8.11 -5.32
CA PHE A 47 -12.80 -7.64 -6.26
C PHE A 47 -12.82 -6.12 -6.40
N ARG A 48 -14.00 -5.52 -6.64
CA ARG A 48 -14.13 -4.06 -6.74
C ARG A 48 -13.78 -3.35 -5.44
N ARG A 49 -14.17 -3.89 -4.29
CA ARG A 49 -13.88 -3.28 -2.97
C ARG A 49 -12.38 -3.27 -2.70
N LEU A 50 -11.71 -4.39 -2.95
CA LEU A 50 -10.26 -4.48 -2.85
C LEU A 50 -9.58 -3.52 -3.85
N ALA A 51 -10.06 -3.47 -5.10
CA ALA A 51 -9.50 -2.58 -6.12
C ALA A 51 -9.65 -1.10 -5.74
N LEU A 52 -10.83 -0.69 -5.24
CA LEU A 52 -11.05 0.66 -4.75
C LEU A 52 -10.15 0.98 -3.57
N TRP A 53 -9.95 0.02 -2.67
CA TRP A 53 -9.09 0.18 -1.50
C TRP A 53 -7.63 0.40 -1.91
N GLY A 54 -7.10 -0.43 -2.81
CA GLY A 54 -5.75 -0.25 -3.37
C GLY A 54 -5.58 1.09 -4.09
N LEU A 55 -6.57 1.49 -4.90
CA LEU A 55 -6.58 2.80 -5.57
C LEU A 55 -6.61 3.96 -4.58
N SER A 56 -7.36 3.83 -3.48
CA SER A 56 -7.45 4.86 -2.43
C SER A 56 -6.11 5.07 -1.73
N MET A 57 -5.32 4.00 -1.57
CA MET A 57 -3.99 4.06 -0.96
C MET A 57 -2.97 4.85 -1.79
N VAL A 58 -3.19 5.03 -3.10
CA VAL A 58 -2.36 5.91 -3.95
C VAL A 58 -2.46 7.38 -3.52
N ILE A 59 -3.59 7.79 -2.95
CA ILE A 59 -3.82 9.16 -2.47
C ILE A 59 -3.48 9.26 -0.97
N ILE A 60 -3.92 8.27 -0.19
CA ILE A 60 -3.73 8.25 1.26
C ILE A 60 -2.24 8.12 1.62
N GLY A 61 -1.47 7.30 0.90
CA GLY A 61 -0.04 7.09 1.16
C GLY A 61 0.80 8.38 1.08
N PRO A 62 0.72 9.16 -0.02
CA PRO A 62 1.40 10.44 -0.14
C PRO A 62 0.91 11.48 0.87
N LEU A 63 -0.40 11.55 1.15
CA LEU A 63 -0.95 12.50 2.13
C LEU A 63 -0.46 12.20 3.54
N LEU A 64 -0.44 10.93 3.94
CA LEU A 64 0.11 10.52 5.23
C LEU A 64 1.60 10.76 5.30
N SER A 65 2.35 10.41 4.25
CA SER A 65 3.80 10.66 4.18
C SER A 65 4.12 12.14 4.29
N TRP A 66 3.38 12.99 3.57
CA TRP A 66 3.49 14.44 3.66
C TRP A 66 3.18 14.92 5.07
N GLY A 67 2.02 14.52 5.62
CA GLY A 67 1.58 14.96 6.95
C GLY A 67 2.59 14.59 8.04
N ILE A 68 3.14 13.38 7.99
CA ILE A 68 4.18 12.94 8.91
C ILE A 68 5.44 13.78 8.75
N PHE A 69 5.92 14.05 7.52
CA PHE A 69 7.17 14.81 7.32
C PHE A 69 7.05 16.33 7.53
N THR A 70 5.84 16.89 7.50
CA THR A 70 5.62 18.34 7.66
C THR A 70 5.08 18.72 9.03
N LEU A 71 4.36 17.83 9.73
CA LEU A 71 3.90 18.06 11.10
C LEU A 71 4.78 17.40 12.18
N ALA A 72 5.70 16.48 11.83
CA ALA A 72 6.71 15.95 12.75
C ALA A 72 8.05 16.69 12.58
#